data_AF-K4BRS4-F1
#
_entry.id   AF-K4BRS4-F1
#
_cell.length_a   1.000
_cell.length_b   1.000
_cell.length_c   1.000
_cell.angle_alpha   90.00
_cell.angle_beta   90.00
_cell.angle_gamma   90.00
#
_symmetry.space_group_name_H-M   'P 1'
#
loop_
_entity.id
_entity.type
_entity.pdbx_description
1 polymer ?
#
loop_
_entity_poly.entity_id
_entity_poly.type
_entity_poly.pdbx_seq_one_letter_code
_entity_poly.pdbx_strand_id
1 'polypeptide(L)'
;MARTKQTARKSTGGKSPRKHLATKAVRKSTPATGGSRSLTVSVQEHVVAALQEAAEVYLVGLFEDTNLCAIHAKRFTIMPKDM
;
A
#
# COMPACT_ATOMS: atom_id res chain seq x y z
N MET A 1 -14.28 -74.09 1.60
CA MET A 1 -13.52 -73.79 0.37
C MET A 1 -14.56 -73.59 -0.74
N ALA A 2 -14.57 -72.58 -1.61
CA ALA A 2 -13.50 -71.81 -2.22
C ALA A 2 -13.93 -70.37 -2.57
N ARG A 3 -12.92 -69.51 -2.71
CA ARG A 3 -12.93 -68.05 -2.96
C ARG A 3 -12.92 -67.76 -4.48
N THR A 4 -13.79 -66.87 -4.96
CA THR A 4 -13.72 -66.29 -6.32
C THR A 4 -14.12 -64.81 -6.29
N LYS A 5 -13.14 -63.90 -6.20
CA LYS A 5 -12.55 -63.05 -7.26
C LYS A 5 -13.35 -61.76 -7.57
N GLN A 6 -12.81 -60.66 -7.07
CA GLN A 6 -13.17 -59.27 -7.34
C GLN A 6 -12.82 -58.85 -8.77
N THR A 7 -13.64 -58.03 -9.42
CA THR A 7 -13.21 -57.07 -10.46
C THR A 7 -13.97 -55.74 -10.36
N ALA A 8 -13.26 -54.67 -10.71
CA ALA A 8 -13.52 -53.29 -10.37
C ALA A 8 -14.71 -52.63 -11.09
N ARG A 9 -15.33 -51.63 -10.45
CA ARG A 9 -15.95 -50.51 -11.17
C ARG A 9 -15.51 -49.17 -10.57
N LYS A 10 -14.92 -48.38 -11.46
CA LYS A 10 -14.24 -47.11 -11.23
C LYS A 10 -15.24 -45.97 -11.05
N SER A 11 -14.92 -45.14 -10.05
CA SER A 11 -14.99 -43.68 -9.94
C SER A 11 -15.88 -42.89 -10.91
N THR A 12 -16.81 -42.11 -10.30
CA THR A 12 -17.28 -40.76 -10.66
C THR A 12 -17.21 -40.40 -12.14
N GLY A 13 -18.38 -40.40 -12.78
CA GLY A 13 -18.59 -39.95 -14.16
C GLY A 13 -17.85 -38.66 -14.46
N GLY A 14 -17.02 -38.70 -15.49
CA GLY A 14 -16.19 -37.61 -15.92
C GLY A 14 -16.83 -36.70 -16.98
N LYS A 15 -16.19 -35.51 -17.08
CA LYS A 15 -15.98 -34.67 -18.28
C LYS A 15 -17.21 -33.88 -18.79
N SER A 16 -17.14 -32.59 -19.14
CA SER A 16 -16.05 -31.59 -19.22
C SER A 16 -16.65 -30.16 -19.47
N PRO A 17 -15.85 -29.08 -19.57
CA PRO A 17 -16.22 -27.75 -19.04
C PRO A 17 -16.47 -26.60 -20.05
N ARG A 18 -17.13 -25.54 -19.53
CA ARG A 18 -16.77 -24.10 -19.64
C ARG A 18 -17.64 -23.17 -20.51
N LYS A 19 -17.82 -21.94 -19.96
CA LYS A 19 -18.23 -20.62 -20.54
C LYS A 19 -19.76 -20.40 -20.53
N HIS A 20 -20.35 -19.23 -20.17
CA HIS A 20 -19.88 -17.85 -20.16
C HIS A 20 -20.76 -16.95 -19.22
N LEU A 21 -20.09 -16.01 -18.53
CA LEU A 21 -20.54 -14.78 -17.83
C LEU A 21 -21.98 -14.64 -17.32
N ALA A 22 -22.12 -14.53 -15.99
CA ALA A 22 -23.15 -13.71 -15.35
C ALA A 22 -22.50 -12.44 -14.79
N THR A 23 -22.65 -11.33 -15.50
CA THR A 23 -22.23 -9.98 -15.10
C THR A 23 -23.13 -9.48 -13.97
N LYS A 24 -22.65 -9.56 -12.73
CA LYS A 24 -23.28 -8.86 -11.61
C LYS A 24 -22.76 -7.42 -11.57
N ALA A 25 -23.65 -6.48 -11.83
CA ALA A 25 -23.37 -5.06 -11.94
C ALA A 25 -22.61 -4.52 -10.71
N VAL A 26 -21.56 -3.74 -10.99
CA VAL A 26 -20.84 -2.95 -10.00
C VAL A 26 -21.83 -1.95 -9.41
N ARG A 27 -22.10 -2.05 -8.11
CA ARG A 27 -22.81 -0.97 -7.40
C ARG A 27 -21.81 0.17 -7.28
N LYS A 28 -22.02 1.21 -8.10
CA LYS A 28 -21.33 2.49 -8.01
C LYS A 28 -21.69 3.11 -6.65
N SER A 29 -20.84 2.92 -5.65
CA SER A 29 -20.93 3.67 -4.40
C SER A 29 -20.52 5.11 -4.70
N THR A 30 -21.50 6.00 -4.82
CA THR A 30 -21.27 7.42 -4.59
C THR A 30 -21.05 7.61 -3.08
N PRO A 31 -19.88 8.06 -2.60
CA PRO A 31 -19.88 8.75 -1.32
C PRO A 31 -20.72 10.02 -1.54
N ALA A 32 -21.81 10.13 -0.80
CA ALA A 32 -22.59 11.36 -0.74
C ALA A 32 -21.66 12.46 -0.25
N THR A 33 -21.33 13.41 -1.14
CA THR A 33 -20.61 14.63 -0.78
C THR A 33 -21.57 15.51 0.03
N GLY A 34 -21.69 15.20 1.32
CA GLY A 34 -22.14 16.16 2.32
C GLY A 34 -21.17 17.33 2.34
N GLY A 35 -21.69 18.54 2.36
CA GLY A 35 -20.96 19.79 2.15
C GLY A 35 -19.75 19.97 3.05
N SER A 36 -18.58 19.62 2.54
CA SER A 36 -17.35 20.35 2.74
C SER A 36 -16.82 20.62 1.35
N ARG A 37 -16.49 21.87 1.03
CA ARG A 37 -15.76 22.18 -0.20
C ARG A 37 -14.38 21.56 -0.06
N SER A 38 -14.28 20.29 -0.40
CA SER A 38 -13.01 19.63 -0.65
C SER A 38 -12.43 20.34 -1.87
N LEU A 39 -11.61 21.36 -1.62
CA LEU A 39 -10.67 21.89 -2.59
C LEU A 39 -9.66 20.77 -2.83
N THR A 40 -10.08 19.75 -3.59
CA THR A 40 -9.23 18.63 -3.95
C THR A 40 -8.23 19.16 -4.96
N VAL A 41 -7.08 19.63 -4.46
CA VAL A 41 -5.96 20.08 -5.28
C VAL A 41 -5.45 18.86 -6.04
N SER A 42 -5.60 18.86 -7.37
CA SER A 42 -4.96 17.86 -8.22
C SER A 42 -3.47 18.12 -8.24
N VAL A 43 -2.72 17.37 -7.45
CA VAL A 43 -1.26 17.46 -7.39
C VAL A 43 -0.69 16.81 -8.65
N GLN A 44 0.10 17.54 -9.42
CA GLN A 44 0.85 16.97 -10.55
C GLN A 44 1.86 15.96 -9.98
N GLU A 45 2.11 14.83 -10.65
CA GLU A 45 2.99 13.76 -10.12
C GLU A 45 4.34 14.29 -9.62
N HIS A 46 4.95 15.21 -10.36
CA HIS A 46 6.22 15.84 -10.02
C HIS A 46 6.16 16.80 -8.83
N VAL A 47 4.99 17.29 -8.44
CA VAL A 47 4.85 18.23 -7.31
C VAL A 47 5.09 17.50 -5.99
N VAL A 48 4.68 16.23 -5.86
CA VAL A 48 4.96 15.44 -4.66
C VAL A 48 6.46 15.14 -4.57
N ALA A 49 7.08 14.75 -5.69
CA ALA A 49 8.51 14.49 -5.75
C ALA A 49 9.34 15.75 -5.42
N ALA A 50 8.99 16.89 -6.02
CA ALA A 50 9.66 18.17 -5.73
C ALA A 50 9.48 18.63 -4.28
N LEU A 51 8.29 18.41 -3.68
CA LEU A 51 8.06 18.73 -2.28
C LEU A 51 8.88 17.82 -1.35
N GLN A 52 9.01 16.54 -1.72
CA GLN A 52 9.85 15.60 -0.98
C GLN A 52 11.33 16.01 -1.07
N GLU A 53 11.85 16.30 -2.27
CA GLU A 53 13.23 16.76 -2.44
C GLU A 53 13.50 18.05 -1.67
N ALA A 54 12.57 19.01 -1.70
CA ALA A 54 12.68 20.24 -0.92
C ALA A 54 12.68 19.97 0.59
N ALA A 55 11.83 19.05 1.06
CA ALA A 55 11.78 18.67 2.46
C ALA A 55 13.07 17.96 2.91
N GLU A 56 13.63 17.07 2.07
CA GLU A 56 14.89 16.39 2.33
C GLU A 56 16.05 17.39 2.44
N VAL A 57 16.15 18.35 1.51
CA VAL A 57 17.17 19.41 1.56
C VAL A 57 17.03 20.25 2.83
N TYR A 58 15.80 20.64 3.18
CA TYR A 58 15.54 21.42 4.39
C TYR A 58 15.94 20.66 5.66
N LEU A 59 15.53 19.39 5.78
CA LEU A 59 15.82 18.58 6.95
C LEU A 59 17.32 18.26 7.08
N VAL A 60 18.01 18.00 5.96
CA VAL A 60 19.46 17.79 5.96
C VAL A 60 20.17 19.04 6.50
N GLY A 61 19.87 20.23 5.98
CA GLY A 61 20.46 21.48 6.48
C GLY A 61 20.13 21.74 7.95
N LEU A 62 18.88 21.52 8.37
CA LEU A 62 18.48 21.64 9.78
C LEU A 62 19.28 20.70 10.69
N PHE A 63 19.53 19.46 10.26
CA PHE A 63 20.31 18.50 11.04
C PHE A 63 21.81 18.81 11.04
N GLU A 64 22.36 19.45 10.00
CA GLU A 64 23.72 19.97 10.00
C GLU A 64 23.89 21.04 11.10
N ASP A 65 22.98 22.01 11.17
CA ASP A 65 22.97 23.05 12.21
C ASP A 65 22.75 22.45 13.61
N THR A 66 21.82 21.50 13.74
CA THR A 66 21.55 20.77 14.99
C THR A 66 22.80 20.03 15.48
N ASN A 67 23.57 19.44 14.57
CA ASN A 67 24.81 18.75 14.89
C ASN A 67 25.89 19.72 15.39
N LEU A 68 25.99 20.93 14.81
CA LEU A 68 26.88 21.98 15.31
C LEU A 68 26.49 22.39 16.74
N CYS A 69 25.20 22.53 17.05
CA CYS A 69 24.70 22.79 18.40
C CYS A 69 25.05 21.67 19.39
N ALA A 70 24.94 20.41 18.98
CA ALA A 70 25.32 19.26 19.82
C ALA A 70 26.82 19.25 20.13
N ILE A 71 27.67 19.51 19.13
CA ILE A 71 29.12 19.59 19.27
C ILE A 71 29.53 20.77 20.15
N HIS A 72 28.86 21.92 20.01
CA HIS A 72 29.07 23.08 20.88
C HIS A 72 28.87 22.72 22.37
N ALA A 73 27.90 21.85 22.64
CA ALA A 73 27.62 21.32 23.98
C ALA A 73 28.45 20.06 24.34
N LYS A 74 29.51 19.73 23.58
CA LYS A 74 30.39 18.57 23.77
C LYS A 74 29.67 17.22 23.75
N ARG A 75 28.63 17.09 22.94
CA ARG A 75 27.86 15.85 22.74
C ARG A 75 27.97 15.42 21.27
N PHE A 76 27.90 14.11 21.03
CA PHE A 76 27.85 13.53 19.67
C PHE A 76 26.43 13.04 19.29
N THR A 77 25.51 13.10 20.24
CA THR A 77 24.11 12.71 20.05
C THR A 77 23.26 13.96 20.02
N ILE A 78 22.51 14.15 18.93
CA ILE A 78 21.51 15.20 18.79
C ILE A 78 20.36 14.97 19.76
N MET A 79 19.85 16.05 20.34
CA MET A 79 18.74 16.05 21.29
C MET A 79 17.68 17.07 20.85
N PRO A 80 16.41 16.94 21.28
CA PRO A 80 15.36 17.89 20.90
C PRO A 80 15.64 19.36 21.25
N LYS A 81 16.54 19.62 22.20
CA LYS A 81 16.98 20.98 22.58
C LYS A 81 18.02 21.60 21.64
N ASP A 82 18.55 20.80 20.71
CA ASP A 82 19.55 21.24 19.73
C ASP A 82 18.87 21.77 18.44
N MET A 83 17.54 21.58 18.32
CA MET A 83 16.68 22.08 17.23
C MET A 83 15.88 23.30 17.65
#